data_AF-A0A3A8JJT2-F1
#
_entry.id   AF-A0A3A8JJT2-F1
#
_cell.length_a   1.000
_cell.length_b   1.000
_cell.length_c   1.000
_cell.angle_alpha   90.00
_cell.angle_beta   90.00
_cell.angle_gamma   90.00
#
_symmetry.space_group_name_H-M   'P 1'
#
loop_
_entity.id
_entity.type
_entity.pdbx_description
1 polymer ?
#
loop_
_entity_poly.entity_id
_entity_poly.type
_entity_poly.pdbx_seq_one_letter_code
_entity_poly.pdbx_strand_id
1 'polypeptide(L)'
;MALAEDSRNASRPNILRRTYLLDREFQLKYILLLTGMGAGSMLLFGVLANQVLRMSAEGGLSGVETLWWLTGVGTVGMGIALGLFGLLFTHRVAGPVHVMSLYVAALAAGRYPRLRPLRRKDELRAFFGRFSEAVDRIRQREADEALALEQALSVLKDLGATPEAREALATLESLRARKRQAVDTSAPPATFKSVA
;
A
#
# COMPACT_ATOMS: atom_id res chain seq x y z
N MET A 1 36.66 -27.85 19.83
CA MET A 1 35.24 -28.18 19.63
C MET A 1 34.51 -27.88 20.94
N ALA A 2 33.93 -26.68 21.08
CA ALA A 2 32.94 -26.25 22.09
C ALA A 2 32.99 -24.72 22.27
N LEU A 3 32.57 -23.96 21.24
CA LEU A 3 32.26 -22.53 21.37
C LEU A 3 31.14 -22.18 20.37
N ALA A 4 29.97 -22.78 20.55
CA ALA A 4 28.75 -22.36 19.89
C ALA A 4 27.59 -22.99 20.65
N GLU A 5 26.93 -22.21 21.51
CA GLU A 5 25.49 -22.29 21.84
C GLU A 5 25.19 -21.50 23.11
N ASP A 6 25.20 -20.16 23.03
CA ASP A 6 24.48 -19.39 24.06
C ASP A 6 24.00 -18.00 23.59
N SER A 7 23.22 -17.94 22.51
CA SER A 7 22.55 -16.68 22.12
C SER A 7 21.11 -16.82 21.64
N ARG A 8 20.47 -17.97 21.89
CA ARG A 8 19.07 -18.24 21.49
C ARG A 8 18.06 -17.95 22.58
N ASN A 9 18.17 -16.83 23.29
CA ASN A 9 17.09 -16.41 24.20
C ASN A 9 16.87 -14.89 24.21
N ALA A 10 16.57 -14.33 23.04
CA ALA A 10 15.92 -13.03 22.97
C ALA A 10 14.42 -13.23 23.22
N SER A 11 14.00 -13.15 24.49
CA SER A 11 12.60 -13.07 24.90
C SER A 11 11.90 -11.99 24.09
N ARG A 12 11.10 -12.38 23.09
CA ARG A 12 10.32 -11.43 22.29
C ARG A 12 9.36 -10.71 23.24
N PRO A 13 9.41 -9.36 23.36
CA PRO A 13 8.47 -8.66 24.21
C PRO A 13 7.05 -8.96 23.71
N ASN A 14 6.17 -9.32 24.63
CA ASN A 14 4.78 -9.64 24.33
C ASN A 14 4.05 -8.32 24.07
N ILE A 15 4.15 -7.80 22.84
CA ILE A 15 3.56 -6.52 22.46
C ILE A 15 2.05 -6.72 22.31
N LEU A 16 1.32 -6.67 23.42
CA LEU A 16 -0.13 -6.48 23.43
C LEU A 16 -0.45 -5.09 22.87
N ARG A 17 -0.52 -4.97 21.53
CA ARG A 17 -0.89 -3.73 20.85
C ARG A 17 -2.37 -3.43 21.10
N ARG A 18 -2.66 -2.72 22.21
CA ARG A 18 -4.00 -2.22 22.59
C ARG A 18 -4.39 -0.94 21.84
N THR A 19 -4.14 -0.87 20.54
CA THR A 19 -4.51 0.30 19.73
C THR A 19 -5.34 -0.17 18.55
N TYR A 20 -6.67 -0.22 18.74
CA TYR A 20 -7.62 -0.65 17.71
C TYR A 20 -7.65 0.31 16.51
N LEU A 21 -7.29 1.58 16.72
CA LEU A 21 -7.20 2.58 15.66
C LEU A 21 -5.75 2.87 15.29
N LEU A 22 -5.30 2.36 14.14
CA LEU A 22 -3.92 2.53 13.66
C LEU A 22 -3.80 3.76 12.74
N ASP A 23 -4.72 3.88 11.79
CA ASP A 23 -4.85 5.04 10.90
C ASP A 23 -6.24 5.65 11.11
N ARG A 24 -6.32 6.63 12.02
CA ARG A 24 -7.58 7.21 12.45
C ARG A 24 -8.32 7.88 11.30
N GLU A 25 -7.62 8.57 10.40
CA GLU A 25 -8.26 9.27 9.29
C GLU A 25 -8.87 8.28 8.30
N PHE A 26 -8.11 7.26 7.92
CA PHE A 26 -8.59 6.21 7.03
C PHE A 26 -9.75 5.43 7.66
N GLN A 27 -9.55 4.90 8.88
CA GLN A 27 -10.52 4.01 9.51
C GLN A 27 -11.80 4.73 9.89
N LEU A 28 -11.74 5.92 10.50
CA LEU A 28 -12.94 6.65 10.91
C LEU A 28 -13.78 7.07 9.72
N LYS A 29 -13.15 7.50 8.61
CA LYS A 29 -13.87 7.87 7.39
C LYS A 29 -14.71 6.73 6.83
N TYR A 30 -14.14 5.52 6.76
CA TYR A 30 -14.86 4.36 6.24
C TYR A 30 -15.87 3.79 7.24
N ILE A 31 -15.53 3.76 8.53
CA ILE A 31 -16.49 3.39 9.58
C ILE A 31 -17.70 4.32 9.52
N LEU A 32 -17.48 5.64 9.53
CA LEU A 32 -18.56 6.62 9.52
C LEU A 32 -19.38 6.56 8.23
N LEU A 33 -18.75 6.29 7.09
CA LEU A 33 -19.47 6.12 5.83
C LEU A 33 -20.32 4.84 5.82
N LEU A 34 -19.79 3.69 6.24
CA LEU A 34 -20.55 2.44 6.33
C LEU A 34 -21.68 2.55 7.35
N THR A 35 -21.37 3.04 8.55
CA THR A 35 -22.36 3.24 9.62
C THR A 35 -23.42 4.24 9.18
N GLY A 36 -23.04 5.34 8.52
CA GLY A 36 -23.98 6.32 7.98
C GLY A 36 -24.89 5.73 6.91
N MET A 37 -24.36 4.90 6.01
CA MET A 37 -25.15 4.21 4.99
C MET A 37 -26.13 3.20 5.60
N GLY A 38 -25.67 2.39 6.56
CA GLY A 38 -26.50 1.42 7.29
C GLY A 38 -27.59 2.06 8.14
N ALA A 39 -27.21 3.03 8.98
CA ALA A 39 -28.16 3.76 9.82
C ALA A 39 -29.14 4.57 8.97
N GLY A 40 -28.66 5.22 7.90
CA GLY A 40 -29.49 5.97 6.96
C GLY A 40 -30.51 5.08 6.26
N SER A 41 -30.10 3.90 5.76
CA SER A 41 -31.04 2.96 5.13
C SER A 41 -32.06 2.40 6.12
N MET A 42 -31.64 2.08 7.35
CA MET A 42 -32.54 1.59 8.40
C MET A 42 -33.56 2.65 8.81
N LEU A 43 -33.14 3.90 8.99
CA LEU A 43 -34.03 5.02 9.30
C LEU A 43 -35.02 5.27 8.17
N LEU A 44 -34.54 5.33 6.92
CA LEU A 44 -35.40 5.52 5.75
C LEU A 44 -36.44 4.40 5.64
N PHE A 45 -36.01 3.14 5.75
CA PHE A 45 -36.90 1.99 5.71
C PHE A 45 -37.93 2.05 6.85
N GLY A 46 -37.50 2.35 8.08
CA GLY A 46 -38.38 2.44 9.24
C GLY A 46 -39.45 3.52 9.08
N VAL A 47 -39.09 4.71 8.57
CA VAL A 47 -40.04 5.80 8.30
C VAL A 47 -41.07 5.38 7.25
N LEU A 48 -40.62 4.79 6.14
CA LEU A 48 -41.51 4.35 5.06
C LEU A 48 -42.43 3.20 5.51
N ALA A 49 -41.90 2.23 6.25
CA ALA A 49 -42.69 1.12 6.79
C ALA A 49 -43.78 1.61 7.77
N ASN A 50 -43.43 2.56 8.65
CA ASN A 50 -44.41 3.18 9.55
C ASN A 50 -45.48 3.98 8.78
N GLN A 51 -45.11 4.64 7.68
CA GLN A 51 -46.08 5.34 6.82
C GLN A 51 -47.03 4.35 6.14
N VAL A 52 -46.53 3.24 5.59
CA VAL A 52 -47.35 2.17 4.98
C VAL A 52 -48.33 1.60 5.99
N LEU A 53 -47.89 1.32 7.22
CA LEU A 53 -48.76 0.78 8.26
C LEU A 53 -49.92 1.74 8.60
N ARG A 54 -49.64 3.05 8.66
CA ARG A 54 -50.67 4.07 8.88
C ARG A 54 -51.65 4.15 7.72
N MET A 55 -51.16 4.15 6.48
CA MET A 55 -52.01 4.20 5.29
C MET A 55 -52.88 2.95 5.16
N SER A 56 -52.36 1.77 5.48
CA SER A 56 -53.14 0.53 5.48
C SER A 56 -54.23 0.50 6.57
N ALA A 57 -54.03 1.21 7.68
CA ALA A 57 -55.05 1.37 8.71
C ALA A 57 -56.18 2.33 8.28
N GLU A 58 -55.86 3.35 7.49
CA GLU A 58 -56.80 4.42 7.07
C GLU A 58 -57.47 4.17 5.71
N GLY A 59 -56.91 3.33 4.83
CA GLY A 59 -57.48 3.07 3.50
C GLY A 59 -56.82 1.96 2.67
N GLY A 60 -57.50 0.81 2.59
CA GLY A 60 -57.65 -0.07 1.41
C GLY A 60 -56.45 -0.85 0.83
N LEU A 61 -55.20 -0.43 0.98
CA LEU A 61 -54.05 -1.17 0.44
C LEU A 61 -53.60 -2.30 1.38
N SER A 62 -53.27 -3.47 0.80
CA SER A 62 -52.66 -4.59 1.53
C SER A 62 -51.30 -4.16 2.10
N GLY A 63 -51.27 -3.82 3.38
CA GLY A 63 -50.06 -3.38 4.07
C GLY A 63 -48.97 -4.44 4.06
N VAL A 64 -49.34 -5.71 4.16
CA VAL A 64 -48.41 -6.84 4.09
C VAL A 64 -47.76 -6.92 2.70
N GLU A 65 -48.54 -6.84 1.62
CA GLU A 65 -48.01 -6.89 0.26
C GLU A 65 -47.10 -5.69 -0.03
N THR A 66 -47.52 -4.50 0.39
CA THR A 66 -46.74 -3.26 0.23
C THR A 66 -45.43 -3.33 1.01
N LEU A 67 -45.43 -3.89 2.22
CA LEU A 67 -44.22 -4.09 3.04
C LEU A 67 -43.24 -5.09 2.40
N TRP A 68 -43.73 -6.17 1.78
CA TRP A 68 -42.85 -7.10 1.06
C TRP A 68 -42.16 -6.44 -0.13
N TRP A 69 -42.90 -5.66 -0.93
CA TRP A 69 -42.32 -4.87 -2.02
C TRP A 69 -41.31 -3.84 -1.51
N LEU A 70 -41.65 -3.09 -0.46
CA LEU A 70 -40.75 -2.13 0.17
C LEU A 70 -39.47 -2.80 0.67
N THR A 71 -39.58 -3.97 1.30
CA THR A 71 -38.44 -4.76 1.79
C THR A 71 -37.58 -5.25 0.62
N GLY A 72 -38.19 -5.75 -0.45
CA GLY A 72 -37.48 -6.17 -1.65
C GLY A 72 -36.70 -5.03 -2.29
N VAL A 73 -37.36 -3.89 -2.53
CA VAL A 73 -36.73 -2.68 -3.12
C VAL A 73 -35.64 -2.14 -2.20
N GLY A 74 -35.88 -2.06 -0.89
CA GLY A 74 -34.90 -1.62 0.10
C GLY A 74 -33.65 -2.52 0.13
N THR A 75 -33.85 -3.84 0.07
CA THR A 75 -32.76 -4.82 0.04
C THR A 75 -31.91 -4.69 -1.23
N VAL A 76 -32.55 -4.60 -2.39
CA VAL A 76 -31.86 -4.41 -3.68
C VAL A 76 -31.11 -3.08 -3.70
N GLY A 77 -31.76 -1.99 -3.28
CA GLY A 77 -31.14 -0.66 -3.21
C GLY A 77 -29.92 -0.64 -2.29
N MET A 78 -30.01 -1.29 -1.13
CA MET A 78 -28.88 -1.42 -0.20
C MET A 78 -27.75 -2.25 -0.78
N GLY A 79 -28.05 -3.36 -1.45
CA GLY A 79 -27.08 -4.17 -2.15
C GLY A 79 -26.31 -3.37 -3.21
N ILE A 80 -27.01 -2.56 -3.99
CA ILE A 80 -26.39 -1.65 -4.97
C ILE A 80 -25.50 -0.61 -4.28
N ALA A 81 -25.98 0.03 -3.21
CA ALA A 81 -25.22 1.03 -2.47
C ALA A 81 -23.91 0.44 -1.90
N LEU A 82 -23.98 -0.76 -1.30
CA LEU A 82 -22.81 -1.51 -0.83
C LEU A 82 -21.87 -1.91 -1.97
N GLY A 83 -22.40 -2.35 -3.12
CA GLY A 83 -21.61 -2.67 -4.31
C GLY A 83 -20.84 -1.46 -4.85
N LEU A 84 -21.50 -0.31 -4.98
CA LEU A 84 -20.88 0.95 -5.38
C LEU A 84 -19.82 1.40 -4.38
N PHE A 85 -20.10 1.26 -3.08
CA PHE A 85 -19.11 1.52 -2.04
C PHE A 85 -17.87 0.62 -2.20
N GLY A 86 -18.05 -0.69 -2.42
CA GLY A 86 -16.96 -1.64 -2.64
C GLY A 86 -16.12 -1.30 -3.87
N LEU A 87 -16.76 -0.85 -4.95
CA LEU A 87 -16.05 -0.39 -6.16
C LEU A 87 -15.21 0.86 -5.88
N LEU A 88 -15.79 1.86 -5.20
CA LEU A 88 -15.07 3.06 -4.79
C LEU A 88 -13.89 2.74 -3.87
N PHE A 89 -14.09 1.84 -2.91
CA PHE A 89 -13.04 1.40 -1.99
C PHE A 89 -11.89 0.72 -2.74
N THR A 90 -12.21 -0.24 -3.62
CA THR A 90 -11.22 -0.97 -4.43
C THR A 90 -10.38 -0.01 -5.28
N HIS A 91 -10.99 0.97 -5.93
CA HIS A 91 -10.24 1.93 -6.74
C HIS A 91 -9.32 2.84 -5.93
N ARG A 92 -9.73 3.26 -4.72
CA ARG A 92 -8.96 4.20 -3.89
C ARG A 92 -7.86 3.53 -3.06
N VAL A 93 -7.93 2.21 -2.88
CA VAL A 93 -6.98 1.42 -2.08
C VAL A 93 -6.21 0.41 -2.94
N ALA A 94 -6.89 -0.50 -3.64
CA ALA A 94 -6.24 -1.61 -4.34
C ALA A 94 -5.33 -1.13 -5.49
N GLY A 95 -5.75 -0.09 -6.22
CA GLY A 95 -4.94 0.51 -7.29
C GLY A 95 -3.57 0.99 -6.78
N PRO A 96 -3.53 1.89 -5.79
CA PRO A 96 -2.28 2.30 -5.14
C PRO A 96 -1.48 1.14 -4.55
N VAL A 97 -2.11 0.16 -3.90
CA VAL A 97 -1.41 -1.03 -3.38
C VAL A 97 -0.68 -1.78 -4.48
N HIS A 98 -1.34 -2.00 -5.63
CA HIS A 98 -0.73 -2.68 -6.77
C HIS A 98 0.49 -1.91 -7.31
N VAL A 99 0.39 -0.59 -7.45
CA VAL A 99 1.55 0.23 -7.87
C VAL A 99 2.70 0.12 -6.87
N MET A 100 2.41 0.13 -5.57
CA MET A 100 3.42 -0.01 -4.54
C MET A 100 4.09 -1.39 -4.55
N SER A 101 3.37 -2.47 -4.81
CA SER A 101 3.97 -3.81 -4.89
C SER A 101 4.97 -3.91 -6.05
N LEU A 102 4.70 -3.24 -7.17
CA LEU A 102 5.63 -3.15 -8.30
C LEU A 102 6.92 -2.42 -7.93
N TYR A 103 6.82 -1.34 -7.15
CA TYR A 103 8.00 -0.63 -6.64
C TYR A 103 8.80 -1.47 -5.65
N VAL A 104 8.12 -2.19 -4.75
CA VAL A 104 8.79 -3.14 -3.84
C VAL A 104 9.50 -4.25 -4.61
N ALA A 105 8.89 -4.80 -5.65
CA ALA A 105 9.53 -5.80 -6.50
C ALA A 105 10.75 -5.24 -7.25
N ALA A 106 10.69 -3.98 -7.70
CA ALA A 106 11.84 -3.30 -8.31
C ALA A 106 13.00 -3.13 -7.32
N LEU A 107 12.70 -2.71 -6.08
CA LEU A 107 13.69 -2.58 -5.00
C LEU A 107 14.30 -3.94 -4.62
N ALA A 108 13.47 -4.99 -4.53
CA ALA A 108 13.94 -6.34 -4.26
C ALA A 108 14.87 -6.87 -5.37
N ALA A 109 14.69 -6.42 -6.60
CA ALA A 109 15.59 -6.69 -7.71
C ALA A 109 16.84 -5.76 -7.75
N GLY A 110 17.08 -4.96 -6.70
CA GLY A 110 18.21 -4.04 -6.61
C GLY A 110 18.09 -2.81 -7.51
N ARG A 111 16.88 -2.43 -7.94
CA ARG A 111 16.64 -1.25 -8.78
C ARG A 111 15.95 -0.15 -7.97
N TYR A 112 16.34 1.10 -8.19
CA TYR A 112 15.76 2.26 -7.51
C TYR A 112 14.89 3.09 -8.47
N PRO A 113 13.63 2.71 -8.71
CA PRO A 113 12.78 3.38 -9.69
C PRO A 113 12.44 4.81 -9.28
N ARG A 114 12.25 5.69 -10.26
CA ARG A 114 11.68 7.02 -10.01
C ARG A 114 10.20 6.88 -9.67
N LEU A 115 9.87 7.18 -8.43
CA LEU A 115 8.52 7.06 -7.90
C LEU A 115 7.65 8.23 -8.41
N ARG A 116 6.46 7.91 -8.91
CA ARG A 116 5.47 8.93 -9.29
C ARG A 116 4.48 9.12 -8.15
N PRO A 117 4.13 10.37 -7.79
CA PRO A 117 3.20 10.61 -6.70
C PRO A 117 1.83 9.97 -6.98
N LEU A 118 1.22 9.40 -5.94
CA LEU A 118 -0.16 8.91 -5.98
C LEU A 118 -1.15 10.05 -6.22
N ARG A 119 -2.36 9.69 -6.71
CA ARG A 119 -3.41 10.68 -6.98
C ARG A 119 -3.88 11.29 -5.68
N ARG A 120 -4.38 12.54 -5.75
CA ARG A 120 -4.84 13.29 -4.56
C ARG A 120 -5.94 12.57 -3.77
N LYS A 121 -6.74 11.73 -4.43
CA LYS A 121 -7.89 11.02 -3.82
C LYS A 121 -7.54 9.63 -3.29
N ASP A 122 -6.31 9.16 -3.50
CA ASP A 122 -5.85 7.84 -3.08
C ASP A 122 -5.59 7.84 -1.57
N GLU A 123 -6.03 6.78 -0.88
CA GLU A 123 -5.95 6.72 0.58
C GLU A 123 -4.51 6.51 1.08
N LEU A 124 -3.69 5.80 0.30
CA LEU A 124 -2.32 5.46 0.67
C LEU A 124 -1.30 6.59 0.42
N ARG A 125 -1.75 7.81 0.13
CA ARG A 125 -0.84 8.93 -0.22
C ARG A 125 0.17 9.25 0.88
N ALA A 126 -0.25 9.28 2.14
CA ALA A 126 0.63 9.60 3.26
C ALA A 126 1.70 8.50 3.45
N PHE A 127 1.28 7.23 3.37
CA PHE A 127 2.19 6.09 3.39
C PHE A 127 3.17 6.12 2.21
N PHE A 128 2.66 6.39 1.00
CA PHE A 128 3.48 6.51 -0.20
C PHE A 128 4.52 7.63 -0.11
N GLY A 129 4.17 8.76 0.51
CA GLY A 129 5.13 9.84 0.76
C GLY A 129 6.32 9.37 1.60
N ARG A 130 6.05 8.71 2.73
CA ARG A 130 7.10 8.13 3.60
C ARG A 130 7.90 7.03 2.90
N PHE A 131 7.22 6.17 2.14
CA PHE A 131 7.87 5.14 1.32
C PHE A 131 8.81 5.77 0.30
N SER A 132 8.37 6.84 -0.37
CA SER A 132 9.19 7.50 -1.39
C SER A 132 10.43 8.15 -0.80
N GLU A 133 10.27 8.84 0.33
CA GLU A 133 11.37 9.43 1.07
C GLU A 133 12.40 8.36 1.52
N ALA A 134 11.94 7.18 1.94
CA ALA A 134 12.82 6.08 2.28
C ALA A 134 13.59 5.55 1.07
N VAL A 135 12.93 5.37 -0.08
CA VAL A 135 13.58 4.93 -1.33
C VAL A 135 14.59 5.95 -1.81
N ASP A 136 14.26 7.24 -1.75
CA ASP A 136 15.18 8.31 -2.14
C ASP A 136 16.44 8.34 -1.25
N ARG A 137 16.29 8.14 0.07
CA ARG A 137 17.45 8.02 0.98
C ARG A 137 18.33 6.82 0.65
N ILE A 138 17.75 5.66 0.34
CA ILE A 138 18.53 4.47 -0.03
C ILE A 138 19.27 4.73 -1.35
N ARG A 139 18.60 5.33 -2.33
CA ARG A 139 19.20 5.68 -3.61
C ARG A 139 20.36 6.68 -3.47
N GLN A 140 20.20 7.70 -2.63
CA GLN A 140 21.26 8.67 -2.32
C GLN A 140 22.47 7.97 -1.70
N ARG A 141 22.24 7.12 -0.69
CA ARG A 141 23.30 6.34 -0.06
C ARG A 141 24.06 5.46 -1.06
N GLU A 142 23.37 4.79 -1.97
CA GLU A 142 24.02 3.98 -3.01
C GLU A 142 24.86 4.83 -3.98
N ALA A 143 24.41 6.04 -4.30
CA ALA A 143 25.18 6.98 -5.12
C ALA A 143 26.44 7.47 -4.40
N ASP A 144 26.33 7.82 -3.11
CA ASP A 144 27.46 8.25 -2.29
C ASP A 144 28.50 7.12 -2.13
N GLU A 145 28.04 5.90 -1.87
CA GLU A 145 28.91 4.71 -1.79
C GLU A 145 29.61 4.42 -3.14
N ALA A 146 28.90 4.59 -4.26
CA ALA A 146 29.50 4.44 -5.59
C ALA A 146 30.58 5.50 -5.86
N LEU A 147 30.36 6.74 -5.43
CA LEU A 147 31.34 7.83 -5.55
C LEU A 147 32.58 7.58 -4.68
N ALA A 148 32.38 7.14 -3.44
CA ALA A 148 33.48 6.78 -2.54
C ALA A 148 34.32 5.61 -3.11
N LEU A 149 33.67 4.60 -3.69
CA LEU A 149 34.35 3.52 -4.40
C LEU A 149 35.14 4.03 -5.62
N GLU A 150 34.59 4.98 -6.37
CA GLU A 150 35.27 5.58 -7.52
C GLU A 150 36.55 6.32 -7.10
N GLN A 151 36.50 7.09 -6.02
CA GLN A 151 37.67 7.78 -5.44
C GLN A 151 38.72 6.80 -4.88
N ALA A 152 38.29 5.74 -4.18
CA ALA A 152 39.21 4.74 -3.67
C ALA A 152 39.91 3.98 -4.81
N LEU A 153 39.15 3.60 -5.84
CA LEU A 153 39.69 2.93 -7.03
C LEU A 153 40.69 3.79 -7.79
N SER A 154 40.50 5.11 -7.88
CA SER A 154 41.49 5.98 -8.57
C SER A 154 42.84 5.98 -7.86
N VAL A 155 42.88 5.93 -6.53
CA VAL A 155 44.13 5.86 -5.77
C VAL A 155 44.77 4.47 -5.84
N LEU A 156 43.95 3.41 -5.73
CA LEU A 156 44.46 2.04 -5.68
C LEU A 156 44.97 1.53 -7.02
N LYS A 157 44.46 2.04 -8.15
CA LYS A 157 44.94 1.68 -9.49
C LYS A 157 46.42 1.96 -9.69
N ASP A 158 46.90 3.07 -9.15
CA ASP A 158 48.30 3.49 -9.29
C ASP A 158 49.24 2.68 -8.40
N LEU A 159 48.71 1.95 -7.41
CA LEU A 159 49.45 1.12 -6.44
C LEU A 159 49.42 -0.38 -6.76
N GLY A 160 48.57 -0.82 -7.70
CA GLY A 160 48.29 -2.23 -8.00
C GLY A 160 49.40 -2.97 -8.77
N ALA A 161 50.54 -3.21 -8.13
CA ALA A 161 51.68 -3.90 -8.74
C ALA A 161 51.53 -5.43 -8.78
N THR A 162 50.90 -6.03 -7.75
CA THR A 162 50.79 -7.50 -7.62
C THR A 162 49.58 -8.07 -8.37
N PRO A 163 49.64 -9.34 -8.83
CA PRO A 163 48.50 -10.02 -9.46
C PRO A 163 47.24 -10.04 -8.58
N GLU A 164 47.40 -10.28 -7.27
CA GLU A 164 46.30 -10.33 -6.31
C GLU A 164 45.62 -8.97 -6.14
N ALA A 165 46.40 -7.87 -6.16
CA ALA A 165 45.86 -6.52 -6.10
C ALA A 165 45.03 -6.18 -7.35
N ARG A 166 45.43 -6.68 -8.53
CA ARG A 166 44.67 -6.49 -9.79
C ARG A 166 43.34 -7.21 -9.77
N GLU A 167 43.27 -8.42 -9.22
CA GLU A 167 42.02 -9.17 -9.06
C GLU A 167 41.06 -8.49 -8.07
N ALA A 168 41.57 -8.02 -6.94
CA ALA A 168 40.80 -7.24 -5.98
C ALA A 168 40.25 -5.93 -6.60
N LEU A 169 41.07 -5.23 -7.38
CA LEU A 169 40.65 -4.04 -8.12
C LEU A 169 39.51 -4.34 -9.12
N ALA A 170 39.62 -5.43 -9.90
CA ALA A 170 38.56 -5.84 -10.82
C ALA A 170 37.24 -6.14 -10.08
N THR A 171 37.33 -6.78 -8.91
CA THR A 171 36.16 -7.04 -8.06
C THR A 171 35.49 -5.74 -7.58
N LEU A 172 36.29 -4.77 -7.11
CA LEU A 172 35.79 -3.47 -6.67
C LEU A 172 35.20 -2.64 -7.82
N GLU A 173 35.79 -2.71 -9.02
CA GLU A 173 35.25 -2.07 -10.22
C GLU A 173 33.88 -2.64 -10.59
N SER A 174 33.73 -3.97 -10.51
CA SER A 174 32.43 -4.64 -10.74
C SER A 174 31.38 -4.23 -9.70
N LEU A 175 31.79 -4.03 -8.44
CA LEU A 175 30.90 -3.56 -7.38
C LEU A 175 30.45 -2.12 -7.62
N ARG A 176 31.38 -1.21 -7.94
CA ARG A 176 31.08 0.18 -8.32
C ARG A 176 30.12 0.22 -9.51
N ALA A 177 30.37 -0.58 -10.54
CA ALA A 177 29.52 -0.64 -11.74
C ALA A 177 28.08 -1.07 -11.39
N ARG A 178 27.92 -2.11 -10.56
CA ARG A 178 26.59 -2.55 -10.08
C ARG A 178 25.85 -1.45 -9.30
N LYS A 179 26.53 -0.77 -8.36
CA LYS A 179 25.92 0.32 -7.57
C LYS A 179 25.48 1.48 -8.45
N ARG A 180 26.32 1.90 -9.40
CA ARG A 180 26.00 2.98 -10.35
C ARG A 180 24.85 2.60 -11.28
N GLN A 181 24.86 1.38 -11.82
CA GLN A 181 23.78 0.87 -12.66
C GLN A 181 22.43 0.80 -11.90
N ALA A 182 22.43 0.43 -10.62
CA ALA A 182 21.21 0.39 -9.80
C ALA A 182 20.56 1.77 -9.63
N VAL A 183 21.38 2.83 -9.53
CA VAL A 183 20.94 4.23 -9.42
C VAL A 183 20.51 4.79 -10.79
N ASP A 184 21.22 4.43 -11.86
CA ASP A 184 21.01 4.92 -13.23
C ASP A 184 19.89 4.20 -13.96
N THR A 185 19.54 2.96 -13.56
CA THR A 185 18.34 2.23 -14.01
C THR A 185 17.08 2.85 -13.37
N SER A 186 16.95 4.16 -13.51
CA SER A 186 15.73 4.95 -13.43
C SER A 186 14.87 4.69 -14.67
N ALA A 187 14.69 3.44 -15.08
CA ALA A 187 13.71 3.16 -16.14
C ALA A 187 12.35 3.66 -15.63
N PRO A 188 11.56 4.39 -16.46
CA PRO A 188 10.16 4.62 -16.12
C PRO A 188 9.55 3.27 -15.76
N PRO A 189 8.63 3.18 -14.77
CA PRO A 189 7.95 1.93 -14.51
C PRO A 189 7.51 1.43 -15.86
N ALA A 190 8.06 0.27 -16.27
CA ALA A 190 7.72 -0.33 -17.55
C ALA A 190 6.22 -0.20 -17.67
N THR A 191 5.70 0.22 -18.82
CA THR A 191 4.28 0.12 -19.12
C THR A 191 3.87 -1.29 -18.73
N PHE A 192 3.38 -1.43 -17.50
CA PHE A 192 2.92 -2.68 -16.94
C PHE A 192 1.65 -2.86 -17.73
N LYS A 193 1.75 -3.59 -18.84
CA LYS A 193 0.59 -4.07 -19.56
C LYS A 193 -0.20 -4.81 -18.51
N SER A 194 -1.27 -4.16 -18.04
CA SER A 194 -2.30 -4.78 -17.25
C SER A 194 -2.72 -6.01 -18.02
N VAL A 195 -2.28 -7.19 -17.59
CA VAL A 195 -2.91 -8.42 -18.01
C VAL A 195 -4.25 -8.40 -17.29
N ALA A 196 -5.27 -7.97 -18.02
CA ALA A 196 -6.66 -8.10 -17.64
C ALA A 196 -7.05 -9.59 -17.66
#